data_AF-A0AAV6SHV8-F1
#
_entry.id   AF-A0AAV6SHV8-F1
#
_cell.length_a   1.000
_cell.length_b   1.000
_cell.length_c   1.000
_cell.angle_alpha   90.00
_cell.angle_beta   90.00
_cell.angle_gamma   90.00
#
_symmetry.space_group_name_H-M   'P 1'
#
loop_
_entity.id
_entity.type
_entity.pdbx_description
1 polymer ?
#
loop_
_entity_poly.entity_id
_entity_poly.type
_entity_poly.pdbx_seq_one_letter_code
_entity_poly.pdbx_strand_id
1 'polypeptide(L)'
;MREERVVSAADTESCIKKVVQRSSVLTEVQTSHLTGRCAEMRWFAALCLLLLQTGAHGFDIDEEDASLSHQEITEAALLKVTLEVCRAVAKAAGKFIKEPSGSLTATSVAVACEAEKSSKSFSSVIEVIQEENVGVDHFYFWSARHHFDAEQFTKGKKLVTDGIAAVKANNKRQKYEAARERLGQLFHTLQDFYSHSNWVEMGNKNPNTNLIKVNKDIGKTADKDRATCRSCVGDDCKNNILEDILKEKILTTGYFDAVPPSSKPAGKCSHGGKFDRTRKMDPKGGINKDTLDSEHGHLHNQTANVAIAATSEVLQDVRAAAGDKEFLQMMGIKKGKPLCFVIDTTGSMRNDISTVRSITAAIIDSKAGTDDKPSDYVLVPFNDPDFGPLTRTTNADDFKHAINSLTARGGGDFPEMCLSGLRLALTGSPPGSEIYVFTDASAKDGYLLSAVLALIERTKSVV
;
A
#
# COMPACT_ATOMS: atom_id res chain seq x y z
N MET A 1 9.85 -53.91 -1.99
CA MET A 1 9.98 -52.68 -2.79
C MET A 1 8.58 -52.20 -3.11
N ARG A 2 8.06 -51.25 -2.33
CA ARG A 2 6.80 -50.54 -2.63
C ARG A 2 7.20 -49.26 -3.34
N GLU A 3 6.75 -49.09 -4.58
CA GLU A 3 6.89 -47.83 -5.31
C GLU A 3 6.11 -46.75 -4.59
N GLU A 4 6.82 -45.73 -4.11
CA GLU A 4 6.26 -44.46 -3.68
C GLU A 4 5.67 -43.76 -4.91
N ARG A 5 4.35 -43.79 -5.04
CA ARG A 5 3.63 -43.04 -6.06
C ARG A 5 3.58 -41.57 -5.61
N VAL A 6 4.57 -40.79 -6.04
CA VAL A 6 4.61 -39.33 -5.90
C VAL A 6 3.39 -38.75 -6.62
N VAL A 7 2.49 -38.12 -5.86
CA VAL A 7 1.35 -37.37 -6.39
C VAL A 7 1.89 -36.17 -7.19
N SER A 8 1.71 -36.19 -8.51
CA SER A 8 2.21 -35.19 -9.44
C SER A 8 1.22 -34.02 -9.57
N ALA A 9 1.64 -32.95 -10.26
CA ALA A 9 0.95 -31.67 -10.47
C ALA A 9 -0.45 -31.71 -11.15
N ALA A 10 -1.15 -32.85 -11.14
CA ALA A 10 -2.47 -33.05 -11.73
C ALA A 10 -3.64 -32.62 -10.80
N ASP A 11 -3.42 -32.44 -9.50
CA ASP A 11 -4.51 -32.23 -8.53
C ASP A 11 -4.88 -30.75 -8.29
N THR A 12 -3.94 -29.81 -8.47
CA THR A 12 -4.24 -28.35 -8.55
C THR A 12 -5.05 -28.00 -9.81
N GLU A 13 -5.09 -28.90 -10.79
CA GLU A 13 -5.82 -28.75 -12.04
C GLU A 13 -7.36 -28.76 -11.83
N SER A 14 -7.86 -29.33 -10.73
CA SER A 14 -9.31 -29.46 -10.48
C SER A 14 -9.98 -28.18 -9.96
N CYS A 15 -9.29 -27.35 -9.17
CA CYS A 15 -9.90 -26.16 -8.56
C CYS A 15 -9.80 -24.90 -9.45
N ILE A 16 -8.65 -24.66 -10.10
CA ILE A 16 -8.45 -23.47 -10.95
C ILE A 16 -8.67 -23.79 -12.44
N LYS A 17 -8.10 -24.87 -12.98
CA LYS A 17 -8.21 -25.17 -14.44
C LYS A 17 -9.58 -25.72 -14.86
N LYS A 18 -10.31 -26.51 -14.05
CA LYS A 18 -11.66 -26.98 -14.43
C LYS A 18 -12.71 -25.85 -14.48
N VAL A 19 -12.50 -24.75 -13.77
CA VAL A 19 -13.34 -23.54 -13.92
C VAL A 19 -13.02 -22.85 -15.25
N VAL A 20 -11.74 -22.76 -15.61
CA VAL A 20 -11.28 -22.21 -16.92
C VAL A 20 -11.80 -23.05 -18.10
N GLN A 21 -11.82 -24.39 -17.99
CA GLN A 21 -12.35 -25.29 -19.04
C GLN A 21 -13.88 -25.26 -19.18
N ARG A 22 -14.64 -24.90 -18.14
CA ARG A 22 -16.10 -24.71 -18.25
C ARG A 22 -16.47 -23.37 -18.89
N SER A 23 -15.68 -22.31 -18.70
CA SER A 23 -15.89 -21.03 -19.37
C SER A 23 -15.69 -21.09 -20.89
N SER A 24 -14.80 -21.97 -21.39
CA SER A 24 -14.62 -22.19 -22.84
C SER A 24 -15.75 -22.98 -23.51
N VAL A 25 -16.56 -23.73 -22.74
CA VAL A 25 -17.71 -24.51 -23.27
C VAL A 25 -19.01 -23.70 -23.22
N LEU A 26 -19.08 -22.63 -22.41
CA LEU A 26 -20.23 -21.71 -22.35
C LEU A 26 -20.22 -20.63 -23.44
N THR A 27 -19.21 -20.60 -24.30
CA THR A 27 -19.13 -19.69 -25.47
C THR A 27 -19.84 -20.21 -26.74
N GLU A 28 -20.46 -21.40 -26.73
CA GLU A 28 -21.07 -21.98 -27.94
C GLU A 28 -22.58 -22.25 -27.87
N VAL A 29 -23.28 -21.95 -26.77
CA VAL A 29 -24.74 -22.12 -26.70
C VAL A 29 -25.41 -20.93 -26.02
N GLN A 30 -25.52 -19.80 -26.73
CA GLN A 30 -26.63 -18.84 -26.63
C GLN A 30 -26.53 -17.74 -27.69
N THR A 31 -26.47 -18.13 -28.96
CA THR A 31 -26.89 -17.28 -30.09
C THR A 31 -28.33 -17.62 -30.47
N SER A 32 -29.29 -17.13 -29.69
CA SER A 32 -30.64 -16.81 -30.18
C SER A 32 -31.48 -16.18 -29.08
N HIS A 33 -32.14 -15.08 -29.44
CA HIS A 33 -33.19 -14.39 -28.68
C HIS A 33 -32.79 -13.68 -27.38
N LEU A 34 -32.45 -12.39 -27.52
CA LEU A 34 -33.16 -11.28 -26.85
C LEU A 34 -32.70 -9.95 -27.47
N THR A 35 -33.28 -9.66 -28.64
CA THR A 35 -33.36 -8.31 -29.19
C THR A 35 -34.27 -7.46 -28.31
N GLY A 36 -33.77 -6.33 -27.82
CA GLY A 36 -34.62 -5.23 -27.31
C GLY A 36 -34.52 -4.98 -25.80
N ARG A 37 -33.37 -4.45 -25.35
CA ARG A 37 -33.24 -3.47 -24.23
C ARG A 37 -31.78 -3.04 -24.00
N CYS A 38 -31.03 -2.80 -25.09
CA CYS A 38 -29.58 -2.56 -25.02
C CYS A 38 -29.15 -1.15 -25.51
N ALA A 39 -30.02 -0.15 -25.38
CA ALA A 39 -29.71 1.23 -25.78
C ALA A 39 -29.39 2.17 -24.60
N GLU A 40 -29.96 1.94 -23.40
CA GLU A 40 -29.74 2.85 -22.26
C GLU A 40 -28.63 2.41 -21.29
N MET A 41 -28.31 1.11 -21.25
CA MET A 41 -27.23 0.59 -20.39
C MET A 41 -25.84 0.67 -21.03
N ARG A 42 -25.77 1.01 -22.32
CA ARG A 42 -24.51 1.29 -23.03
C ARG A 42 -23.97 2.69 -22.74
N TRP A 43 -24.83 3.64 -22.38
CA TRP A 43 -24.39 4.97 -21.96
C TRP A 43 -23.76 4.95 -20.57
N PHE A 44 -24.30 4.17 -19.63
CA PHE A 44 -23.70 4.03 -18.30
C PHE A 44 -22.41 3.19 -18.30
N ALA A 45 -22.34 2.11 -19.08
CA ALA A 45 -21.11 1.33 -19.19
C ALA A 45 -19.99 2.07 -19.95
N ALA A 46 -20.34 2.84 -20.99
CA ALA A 46 -19.37 3.71 -21.67
C ALA A 46 -18.94 4.89 -20.78
N LEU A 47 -19.81 5.42 -19.92
CA LEU A 47 -19.43 6.44 -18.93
C LEU A 47 -18.49 5.86 -17.86
N CYS A 48 -18.73 4.62 -17.39
CA CYS A 48 -17.83 3.95 -16.44
C CYS A 48 -16.49 3.52 -17.05
N LEU A 49 -16.46 3.12 -18.34
CA LEU A 49 -15.21 2.81 -19.06
C LEU A 49 -14.46 4.07 -19.48
N LEU A 50 -15.15 5.18 -19.78
CA LEU A 50 -14.52 6.49 -19.93
C LEU A 50 -13.96 6.99 -18.60
N LEU A 51 -14.63 6.75 -17.45
CA LEU A 51 -14.11 7.11 -16.12
C LEU A 51 -13.02 6.17 -15.59
N LEU A 52 -12.84 4.98 -16.18
CA LEU A 52 -11.72 4.07 -15.89
C LEU A 52 -10.54 4.26 -16.86
N GLN A 53 -10.76 4.88 -18.02
CA GLN A 53 -9.70 5.26 -18.98
C GLN A 53 -9.34 6.75 -18.95
N THR A 54 -10.12 7.58 -18.27
CA THR A 54 -9.69 8.90 -17.82
C THR A 54 -9.35 8.77 -16.35
N GLY A 55 -8.15 8.25 -16.06
CA GLY A 55 -7.43 8.75 -14.89
C GLY A 55 -7.51 10.27 -14.97
N ALA A 56 -8.30 10.88 -14.10
CA ALA A 56 -8.33 12.32 -13.98
C ALA A 56 -6.87 12.72 -13.74
N HIS A 57 -6.30 13.45 -14.69
CA HIS A 57 -4.92 13.90 -14.79
C HIS A 57 -4.41 14.58 -13.50
N GLY A 58 -4.13 13.77 -12.47
CA GLY A 58 -3.05 13.98 -11.53
C GLY A 58 -1.87 13.22 -12.09
N PHE A 59 -0.85 13.96 -12.51
CA PHE A 59 0.34 13.51 -13.24
C PHE A 59 0.14 13.30 -14.75
N ASP A 60 0.77 14.18 -15.53
CA ASP A 60 1.03 13.98 -16.94
C ASP A 60 1.84 12.69 -17.12
N ILE A 61 1.40 11.81 -18.02
CA ILE A 61 2.23 10.72 -18.54
C ILE A 61 2.95 11.30 -19.76
N ASP A 62 3.83 12.27 -19.50
CA ASP A 62 4.89 12.66 -20.42
C ASP A 62 6.20 12.28 -19.73
N GLU A 63 7.01 11.46 -20.40
CA GLU A 63 8.36 11.03 -19.98
C GLU A 63 9.37 12.19 -19.91
N GLU A 64 8.93 13.44 -19.67
CA GLU A 64 9.75 14.66 -19.73
C GLU A 64 9.71 15.54 -18.47
N ASP A 65 8.93 15.23 -17.43
CA ASP A 65 8.87 16.11 -16.25
C ASP A 65 9.80 15.65 -15.12
N ALA A 66 10.84 16.44 -14.84
CA ALA A 66 11.82 16.19 -13.76
C ALA A 66 11.24 16.43 -12.34
N SER A 67 9.91 16.48 -12.19
CA SER A 67 9.20 16.70 -10.93
C SER A 67 9.02 15.37 -10.19
N LEU A 68 9.30 15.33 -8.89
CA LEU A 68 9.05 14.19 -8.02
C LEU A 68 7.60 14.17 -7.54
N SER A 69 6.89 13.09 -7.85
CA SER A 69 5.56 12.78 -7.34
C SER A 69 5.57 12.37 -5.86
N HIS A 70 4.39 12.39 -5.22
CA HIS A 70 4.19 11.79 -3.89
C HIS A 70 4.61 10.32 -3.82
N GLN A 71 4.44 9.59 -4.92
CA GLN A 71 4.80 8.18 -5.01
C GLN A 71 6.31 8.00 -4.96
N GLU A 72 7.06 8.81 -5.70
CA GLU A 72 8.53 8.79 -5.72
C GLU A 72 9.13 9.27 -4.38
N ILE A 73 8.57 10.34 -3.78
CA ILE A 73 8.97 10.81 -2.45
C ILE A 73 8.77 9.70 -1.41
N THR A 74 7.63 9.00 -1.48
CA THR A 74 7.28 7.88 -0.59
C THR A 74 8.22 6.70 -0.78
N GLU A 75 8.45 6.28 -2.03
CA GLU A 75 9.35 5.17 -2.36
C GLU A 75 10.79 5.45 -1.91
N ALA A 76 11.31 6.65 -2.19
CA ALA A 76 12.65 7.05 -1.78
C ALA A 76 12.85 6.92 -0.26
N ALA A 77 11.87 7.35 0.54
CA ALA A 77 11.93 7.21 2.00
C ALA A 77 11.82 5.75 2.47
N LEU A 78 10.92 4.96 1.88
CA LEU A 78 10.74 3.54 2.22
C LEU A 78 12.00 2.72 1.92
N LEU A 79 12.59 2.89 0.74
CA LEU A 79 13.81 2.21 0.32
C LEU A 79 14.98 2.58 1.24
N LYS A 80 15.18 3.88 1.49
CA LYS A 80 16.26 4.39 2.33
C LYS A 80 16.18 3.85 3.76
N VAL A 81 15.04 4.04 4.43
CA VAL A 81 14.90 3.66 5.84
C VAL A 81 14.96 2.15 6.01
N THR A 82 14.35 1.38 5.11
CA THR A 82 14.41 -0.10 5.16
C THR A 82 15.84 -0.60 5.04
N LEU A 83 16.63 -0.04 4.13
CA LEU A 83 18.05 -0.37 3.99
C LEU A 83 18.86 0.00 5.23
N GLU A 84 18.61 1.16 5.84
CA GLU A 84 19.22 1.56 7.11
C GLU A 84 18.88 0.58 8.26
N VAL A 85 17.64 0.07 8.31
CA VAL A 85 17.25 -0.96 9.30
C VAL A 85 18.01 -2.25 9.06
N CYS A 86 18.07 -2.73 7.82
CA CYS A 86 18.81 -3.95 7.49
C CYS A 86 20.29 -3.84 7.87
N ARG A 87 20.92 -2.68 7.64
CA ARG A 87 22.29 -2.41 8.08
C ARG A 87 22.46 -2.48 9.59
N ALA A 88 21.54 -1.90 10.34
CA ALA A 88 21.59 -1.96 11.79
C ALA A 88 21.49 -3.40 12.31
N VAL A 89 20.57 -4.19 11.73
CA VAL A 89 20.40 -5.61 12.08
C VAL A 89 21.65 -6.42 11.73
N ALA A 90 22.21 -6.25 10.52
CA ALA A 90 23.44 -6.93 10.13
C ALA A 90 24.62 -6.56 11.04
N LYS A 91 24.78 -5.26 11.34
CA LYS A 91 25.83 -4.77 12.23
C LYS A 91 25.71 -5.37 13.64
N ALA A 92 24.49 -5.45 14.18
CA ALA A 92 24.24 -6.08 15.47
C ALA A 92 24.59 -7.59 15.46
N ALA A 93 24.51 -8.25 14.31
CA ALA A 93 24.91 -9.64 14.10
C ALA A 93 26.40 -9.81 13.71
N GLY A 94 27.22 -8.76 13.76
CA GLY A 94 28.63 -8.81 13.36
C GLY A 94 28.87 -8.92 11.86
N LYS A 95 27.84 -8.66 11.04
CA LYS A 95 27.92 -8.67 9.58
C LYS A 95 28.00 -7.26 9.01
N PHE A 96 28.48 -7.14 7.78
CA PHE A 96 28.51 -5.89 7.03
C PHE A 96 27.70 -6.03 5.73
N ILE A 97 26.75 -5.11 5.50
CA ILE A 97 26.00 -5.03 4.24
C ILE A 97 26.69 -4.00 3.35
N LYS A 98 27.09 -4.42 2.16
CA LYS A 98 27.61 -3.53 1.12
C LYS A 98 26.48 -2.63 0.59
N GLU A 99 26.79 -1.36 0.35
CA GLU A 99 25.91 -0.44 -0.36
C GLU A 99 25.49 -1.03 -1.71
N PRO A 100 24.19 -1.05 -2.04
CA PRO A 100 23.74 -1.32 -3.40
C PRO A 100 24.45 -0.37 -4.37
N SER A 101 24.92 -0.92 -5.49
CA SER A 101 25.54 -0.11 -6.54
C SER A 101 24.41 0.43 -7.44
N GLY A 102 24.33 1.76 -7.59
CA GLY A 102 23.28 2.41 -8.39
C GLY A 102 22.07 2.87 -7.55
N SER A 103 20.96 3.17 -8.23
CA SER A 103 19.72 3.64 -7.60
C SER A 103 19.10 2.54 -6.72
N LEU A 104 18.55 2.94 -5.58
CA LEU A 104 17.81 2.02 -4.73
C LEU A 104 16.53 1.57 -5.44
N THR A 105 16.30 0.27 -5.40
CA THR A 105 15.07 -0.40 -5.83
C THR A 105 14.67 -1.43 -4.78
N ALA A 106 13.39 -1.84 -4.77
CA ALA A 106 12.89 -2.87 -3.86
C ALA A 106 13.76 -4.15 -3.90
N THR A 107 14.16 -4.59 -5.11
CA THR A 107 15.05 -5.72 -5.30
C THR A 107 16.42 -5.49 -4.69
N SER A 108 17.06 -4.36 -4.99
CA SER A 108 18.40 -4.06 -4.46
C SER A 108 18.43 -3.99 -2.93
N VAL A 109 17.37 -3.45 -2.31
CA VAL A 109 17.23 -3.38 -0.85
C VAL A 109 16.97 -4.76 -0.28
N ALA A 110 16.05 -5.55 -0.87
CA ALA A 110 15.77 -6.91 -0.41
C ALA A 110 17.02 -7.81 -0.47
N VAL A 111 17.84 -7.70 -1.52
CA VAL A 111 19.13 -8.39 -1.63
C VAL A 111 20.09 -7.93 -0.52
N ALA A 112 20.21 -6.61 -0.31
CA ALA A 112 21.05 -6.06 0.76
C ALA A 112 20.61 -6.53 2.15
N CYS A 113 19.30 -6.75 2.35
CA CYS A 113 18.73 -7.30 3.58
C CYS A 113 18.93 -8.82 3.75
N GLU A 114 19.68 -9.50 2.88
CA GLU A 114 19.78 -10.98 2.82
C GLU A 114 18.38 -11.63 2.74
N ALA A 115 17.45 -10.99 2.03
CA ALA A 115 16.05 -11.35 1.95
C ALA A 115 15.54 -11.23 0.52
N GLU A 116 16.34 -11.65 -0.47
CA GLU A 116 16.04 -11.52 -1.91
C GLU A 116 14.64 -12.04 -2.28
N LYS A 117 14.19 -13.12 -1.62
CA LYS A 117 12.86 -13.70 -1.80
C LYS A 117 11.71 -12.77 -1.40
N SER A 118 11.99 -11.74 -0.61
CA SER A 118 11.04 -10.68 -0.23
C SER A 118 10.93 -9.55 -1.25
N SER A 119 11.73 -9.51 -2.33
CA SER A 119 11.68 -8.42 -3.32
C SER A 119 10.26 -8.13 -3.79
N LYS A 120 9.51 -9.16 -4.24
CA LYS A 120 8.10 -9.01 -4.66
C LYS A 120 7.18 -8.53 -3.54
N SER A 121 7.40 -9.03 -2.32
CA SER A 121 6.61 -8.62 -1.16
C SER A 121 6.86 -7.15 -0.84
N PHE A 122 8.12 -6.72 -0.85
CA PHE A 122 8.49 -5.34 -0.59
C PHE A 122 7.99 -4.38 -1.68
N SER A 123 8.11 -4.76 -2.96
CA SER A 123 7.50 -4.01 -4.07
C SER A 123 6.00 -3.84 -3.86
N SER A 124 5.27 -4.92 -3.55
CA SER A 124 3.83 -4.86 -3.26
C SER A 124 3.50 -3.98 -2.05
N VAL A 125 4.37 -3.94 -1.03
CA VAL A 125 4.21 -3.03 0.10
C VAL A 125 4.40 -1.57 -0.31
N ILE A 126 5.39 -1.27 -1.14
CA ILE A 126 5.60 0.09 -1.67
C ILE A 126 4.37 0.51 -2.48
N GLU A 127 3.88 -0.36 -3.38
CA GLU A 127 2.67 -0.12 -4.19
C GLU A 127 1.45 0.23 -3.31
N VAL A 128 1.16 -0.57 -2.28
CA VAL A 128 0.02 -0.30 -1.38
C VAL A 128 0.16 1.05 -0.65
N ILE A 129 1.35 1.40 -0.19
CA ILE A 129 1.57 2.68 0.50
C ILE A 129 1.44 3.85 -0.49
N GLN A 130 1.91 3.68 -1.72
CA GLN A 130 1.77 4.67 -2.80
C GLN A 130 0.31 4.86 -3.22
N GLU A 131 -0.45 3.79 -3.40
CA GLU A 131 -1.89 3.82 -3.72
C GLU A 131 -2.68 4.57 -2.64
N GLU A 132 -2.40 4.28 -1.37
CA GLU A 132 -3.08 4.92 -0.24
C GLU A 132 -2.62 6.37 -0.01
N ASN A 133 -1.41 6.72 -0.47
CA ASN A 133 -0.95 8.10 -0.54
C ASN A 133 -1.73 8.87 -1.61
N VAL A 134 -1.68 8.44 -2.87
CA VAL A 134 -2.39 9.10 -3.99
C VAL A 134 -3.91 9.09 -3.78
N GLY A 135 -4.44 8.07 -3.12
CA GLY A 135 -5.85 7.99 -2.76
C GLY A 135 -6.33 9.19 -1.93
N VAL A 136 -5.45 9.90 -1.22
CA VAL A 136 -5.84 11.08 -0.44
C VAL A 136 -6.30 12.22 -1.35
N ASP A 137 -5.61 12.50 -2.47
CA ASP A 137 -6.08 13.47 -3.47
C ASP A 137 -7.45 13.11 -4.02
N HIS A 138 -7.76 11.83 -4.18
CA HIS A 138 -9.03 11.39 -4.74
C HIS A 138 -10.17 11.45 -3.71
N PHE A 139 -9.99 10.80 -2.56
CA PHE A 139 -11.04 10.65 -1.54
C PHE A 139 -11.19 11.87 -0.65
N TYR A 140 -10.14 12.69 -0.55
CA TYR A 140 -10.10 13.86 0.33
C TYR A 140 -9.77 15.16 -0.42
N PHE A 141 -9.96 15.19 -1.75
CA PHE A 141 -9.76 16.37 -2.61
C PHE A 141 -10.21 17.71 -2.01
N TRP A 142 -11.38 17.74 -1.36
CA TRP A 142 -11.98 18.95 -0.79
C TRP A 142 -11.57 19.24 0.66
N SER A 143 -10.66 18.45 1.21
CA SER A 143 -10.37 18.45 2.63
C SER A 143 -9.08 19.19 2.93
N ALA A 144 -9.19 20.49 3.16
CA ALA A 144 -8.05 21.35 3.54
C ALA A 144 -7.18 20.78 4.69
N ARG A 145 -7.76 20.06 5.66
CA ARG A 145 -6.96 19.40 6.72
C ARG A 145 -6.03 18.29 6.22
N HIS A 146 -6.40 17.56 5.17
CA HIS A 146 -5.58 16.47 4.62
C HIS A 146 -4.47 17.02 3.71
N HIS A 147 -4.66 18.21 3.14
CA HIS A 147 -3.71 18.88 2.26
C HIS A 147 -2.97 20.04 2.92
N PHE A 148 -3.12 20.21 4.25
CA PHE A 148 -2.61 21.36 5.02
C PHE A 148 -3.02 22.76 4.49
N ASP A 149 -4.02 22.85 3.62
CA ASP A 149 -4.53 24.11 3.10
C ASP A 149 -5.26 24.94 4.14
N ALA A 150 -5.54 26.19 3.77
CA ALA A 150 -6.36 27.14 4.52
C ALA A 150 -5.91 27.31 5.98
N GLU A 151 -4.60 27.21 6.20
CA GLU A 151 -3.94 27.31 7.50
C GLU A 151 -4.49 26.30 8.54
N GLN A 152 -5.04 25.16 8.09
CA GLN A 152 -5.58 24.11 8.98
C GLN A 152 -4.49 23.27 9.67
N PHE A 153 -3.40 23.91 10.08
CA PHE A 153 -2.21 23.31 10.70
C PHE A 153 -2.54 22.40 11.87
N THR A 154 -3.39 22.84 12.80
CA THR A 154 -3.75 22.04 13.98
C THR A 154 -4.44 20.73 13.58
N LYS A 155 -5.32 20.78 12.57
CA LYS A 155 -6.08 19.61 12.11
C LYS A 155 -5.23 18.69 11.25
N GLY A 156 -4.41 19.23 10.34
CA GLY A 156 -3.47 18.45 9.54
C GLY A 156 -2.41 17.76 10.41
N LYS A 157 -1.83 18.49 11.36
CA LYS A 157 -0.92 17.90 12.34
C LYS A 157 -1.59 16.79 13.15
N LYS A 158 -2.83 16.99 13.58
CA LYS A 158 -3.59 15.96 14.29
C LYS A 158 -3.72 14.69 13.43
N LEU A 159 -4.04 14.81 12.14
CA LEU A 159 -4.10 13.67 11.22
C LEU A 159 -2.77 12.92 11.13
N VAL A 160 -1.66 13.64 10.99
CA VAL A 160 -0.32 13.03 10.98
C VAL A 160 -0.07 12.27 12.29
N THR A 161 -0.30 12.91 13.44
CA THR A 161 -0.02 12.28 14.75
C THR A 161 -0.95 11.11 15.08
N ASP A 162 -2.24 11.21 14.73
CA ASP A 162 -3.21 10.12 14.92
C ASP A 162 -2.88 8.95 13.98
N GLY A 163 -2.47 9.23 12.74
CA GLY A 163 -1.97 8.24 11.78
C GLY A 163 -0.77 7.48 12.32
N ILE A 164 0.25 8.19 12.83
CA ILE A 164 1.44 7.57 13.44
C ILE A 164 1.05 6.66 14.61
N ALA A 165 0.15 7.13 15.49
CA ALA A 165 -0.34 6.33 16.60
C ALA A 165 -1.07 5.06 16.13
N ALA A 166 -1.88 5.17 15.08
CA ALA A 166 -2.58 4.04 14.47
C ALA A 166 -1.61 3.03 13.85
N VAL A 167 -0.60 3.48 13.11
CA VAL A 167 0.46 2.63 12.53
C VAL A 167 1.17 1.85 13.65
N LYS A 168 1.60 2.54 14.70
CA LYS A 168 2.27 1.91 15.86
C LYS A 168 1.36 0.87 16.56
N ALA A 169 0.07 1.18 16.72
CA ALA A 169 -0.89 0.26 17.33
C ALA A 169 -1.16 -0.98 16.46
N ASN A 170 -1.27 -0.80 15.14
CA ASN A 170 -1.45 -1.90 14.19
C ASN A 170 -0.20 -2.80 14.13
N ASN A 171 1.00 -2.23 14.12
CA ASN A 171 2.25 -3.00 14.16
C ASN A 171 2.36 -3.86 15.42
N LYS A 172 2.04 -3.31 16.60
CA LYS A 172 2.02 -4.08 17.85
C LYS A 172 1.06 -5.28 17.81
N ARG A 173 0.00 -5.20 17.00
CA ARG A 173 -0.98 -6.26 16.78
C ARG A 173 -0.71 -7.08 15.52
N GLN A 174 0.44 -6.87 14.87
CA GLN A 174 0.84 -7.49 13.60
C GLN A 174 -0.18 -7.31 12.46
N LYS A 175 -1.00 -6.24 12.52
CA LYS A 175 -1.95 -5.85 11.48
C LYS A 175 -1.25 -4.99 10.42
N TYR A 176 -0.29 -5.60 9.72
CA TYR A 176 0.63 -4.86 8.85
C TYR A 176 -0.04 -4.21 7.63
N GLU A 177 -1.09 -4.82 7.06
CA GLU A 177 -1.85 -4.21 5.95
C GLU A 177 -2.49 -2.88 6.37
N ALA A 178 -3.26 -2.90 7.46
CA ALA A 178 -3.83 -1.68 8.04
C ALA A 178 -2.76 -0.65 8.49
N ALA A 179 -1.55 -1.09 8.83
CA ALA A 179 -0.44 -0.18 9.11
C ALA A 179 0.07 0.51 7.84
N ARG A 180 0.18 -0.22 6.72
CA ARG A 180 0.62 0.30 5.42
C ARG A 180 -0.39 1.29 4.84
N GLU A 181 -1.68 0.97 4.90
CA GLU A 181 -2.75 1.89 4.47
C GLU A 181 -2.68 3.23 5.23
N ARG A 182 -2.51 3.15 6.55
CA ARG A 182 -2.37 4.36 7.38
C ARG A 182 -1.08 5.13 7.11
N LEU A 183 0.02 4.44 6.77
CA LEU A 183 1.26 5.10 6.36
C LEU A 183 1.06 5.89 5.06
N GLY A 184 0.41 5.31 4.05
CA GLY A 184 0.15 6.02 2.79
C GLY A 184 -0.65 7.30 3.01
N GLN A 185 -1.79 7.18 3.71
CA GLN A 185 -2.67 8.32 4.02
C GLN A 185 -1.96 9.44 4.79
N LEU A 186 -1.17 9.09 5.82
CA LEU A 186 -0.48 10.13 6.60
C LEU A 186 0.73 10.71 5.85
N PHE A 187 1.39 9.95 4.98
CA PHE A 187 2.51 10.44 4.18
C PHE A 187 2.08 11.52 3.22
N HIS A 188 0.95 11.33 2.53
CA HIS A 188 0.38 12.35 1.68
C HIS A 188 0.20 13.68 2.45
N THR A 189 -0.56 13.63 3.54
CA THR A 189 -0.78 14.81 4.39
C THR A 189 0.52 15.43 4.92
N LEU A 190 1.52 14.63 5.28
CA LEU A 190 2.81 15.16 5.72
C LEU A 190 3.61 15.82 4.58
N GLN A 191 3.54 15.28 3.37
CA GLN A 191 4.23 15.81 2.18
C GLN A 191 3.60 17.13 1.75
N ASP A 192 2.27 17.22 1.76
CA ASP A 192 1.49 18.43 1.45
C ASP A 192 1.80 19.61 2.36
N PHE A 193 2.13 19.35 3.63
CA PHE A 193 2.63 20.43 4.49
C PHE A 193 3.81 21.17 3.85
N TYR A 194 4.75 20.44 3.22
CA TYR A 194 5.93 21.06 2.65
C TYR A 194 5.65 21.71 1.28
N SER A 195 4.80 21.09 0.45
CA SER A 195 4.44 21.65 -0.86
C SER A 195 3.45 22.81 -0.77
N HIS A 196 2.59 22.88 0.25
CA HIS A 196 1.51 23.89 0.31
C HIS A 196 1.75 24.97 1.39
N SER A 197 2.79 24.85 2.21
CA SER A 197 3.17 25.87 3.20
C SER A 197 4.40 26.68 2.78
N ASN A 198 4.64 27.79 3.47
CA ASN A 198 5.85 28.60 3.30
C ASN A 198 7.10 28.05 4.03
N TRP A 199 7.12 26.77 4.43
CA TRP A 199 8.22 26.20 5.22
C TRP A 199 9.59 26.37 4.55
N VAL A 200 9.66 26.09 3.25
CA VAL A 200 10.90 26.13 2.47
C VAL A 200 11.29 27.57 2.13
N GLU A 201 10.31 28.44 1.86
CA GLU A 201 10.48 29.88 1.62
C GLU A 201 11.07 30.59 2.83
N MET A 202 10.77 30.12 4.05
CA MET A 202 11.43 30.59 5.26
C MET A 202 12.91 30.17 5.36
N GLY A 203 13.45 29.45 4.38
CA GLY A 203 14.84 29.00 4.32
C GLY A 203 15.11 27.71 5.09
N ASN A 204 14.07 27.01 5.54
CA ASN A 204 14.24 25.74 6.23
C ASN A 204 14.65 24.65 5.23
N LYS A 205 15.72 23.92 5.58
CA LYS A 205 16.28 22.82 4.78
C LYS A 205 16.06 21.44 5.42
N ASN A 206 15.51 21.42 6.62
CA ASN A 206 15.25 20.20 7.40
C ASN A 206 13.75 20.08 7.70
N PRO A 207 13.26 18.87 7.98
CA PRO A 207 11.90 18.65 8.42
C PRO A 207 11.54 19.45 9.68
N ASN A 208 10.26 19.81 9.80
CA ASN A 208 9.72 20.25 11.07
C ASN A 208 9.40 19.04 11.95
N THR A 209 10.37 18.58 12.75
CA THR A 209 10.20 17.41 13.62
C THR A 209 9.07 17.57 14.65
N ASN A 210 8.52 18.77 14.86
CA ASN A 210 7.37 18.96 15.74
C ASN A 210 6.05 18.52 15.09
N LEU A 211 5.97 18.40 13.76
CA LEU A 211 4.77 17.89 13.05
C LEU A 211 4.40 16.48 13.50
N ILE A 212 5.39 15.64 13.76
CA ILE A 212 5.20 14.23 14.14
C ILE A 212 5.07 14.04 15.66
N LYS A 213 5.13 15.12 16.46
CA LYS A 213 5.09 15.09 17.94
C LYS A 213 3.78 15.66 18.47
N VAL A 214 2.96 14.83 19.12
CA VAL A 214 1.61 15.18 19.63
C VAL A 214 1.57 16.53 20.37
N ASN A 215 2.45 16.74 21.35
CA ASN A 215 2.40 17.91 22.26
C ASN A 215 3.43 19.01 21.94
N LYS A 216 3.88 19.13 20.68
CA LYS A 216 4.84 20.17 20.28
C LYS A 216 4.23 21.17 19.30
N ASP A 217 4.46 22.44 19.54
CA ASP A 217 4.03 23.48 18.60
C ASP A 217 4.84 23.42 17.30
N ILE A 218 4.20 23.64 16.16
CA ILE A 218 4.86 23.56 14.85
C ILE A 218 5.57 24.86 14.45
N GLY A 219 5.44 25.91 15.26
CA GLY A 219 5.89 27.26 14.96
C GLY A 219 4.72 28.24 14.99
N LYS A 220 5.05 29.53 15.00
CA LYS A 220 4.08 30.62 14.96
C LYS A 220 3.28 30.52 13.66
N THR A 221 1.96 30.34 13.74
CA THR A 221 1.06 30.33 12.57
C THR A 221 0.43 31.70 12.36
N ALA A 222 0.06 32.01 11.12
CA ALA A 222 -0.64 33.25 10.80
C ALA A 222 -2.03 33.27 11.45
N ASP A 223 -2.39 34.44 12.00
CA ASP A 223 -3.77 34.68 12.45
C ASP A 223 -4.71 34.81 11.26
N LYS A 224 -6.01 34.57 11.46
CA LYS A 224 -7.01 34.53 10.39
C LYS A 224 -7.07 35.83 9.56
N ASP A 225 -6.88 36.97 10.20
CA ASP A 225 -6.90 38.31 9.62
C ASP A 225 -5.50 38.84 9.24
N ARG A 226 -4.44 38.09 9.56
CA ARG A 226 -3.07 38.45 9.18
C ARG A 226 -2.88 38.19 7.69
N ALA A 227 -2.74 39.26 6.91
CA ALA A 227 -2.32 39.16 5.51
C ALA A 227 -0.97 38.45 5.42
N THR A 228 -0.86 37.49 4.51
CA THR A 228 0.33 36.65 4.29
C THR A 228 0.88 36.73 2.88
N CYS A 229 0.06 37.15 1.91
CA CYS A 229 0.45 37.29 0.51
C CYS A 229 0.03 38.62 -0.12
N ARG A 230 0.74 38.99 -1.18
CA ARG A 230 0.36 39.96 -2.23
C ARG A 230 0.20 39.22 -3.56
N SER A 231 -0.46 39.87 -4.53
CA SER A 231 -0.63 39.27 -5.86
C SER A 231 0.73 38.99 -6.51
N CYS A 232 0.88 37.82 -7.14
CA CYS A 232 2.10 37.46 -7.85
C CYS A 232 2.41 38.40 -9.02
N VAL A 233 3.69 38.55 -9.31
CA VAL A 233 4.19 39.20 -10.52
C VAL A 233 4.74 38.11 -11.42
N GLY A 234 4.07 37.85 -12.55
CA GLY A 234 4.36 36.70 -13.39
C GLY A 234 3.88 35.38 -12.78
N ASP A 235 4.29 34.27 -13.39
CA ASP A 235 3.80 32.93 -13.05
C ASP A 235 4.63 32.25 -11.95
N ASP A 236 5.88 32.69 -11.68
CA ASP A 236 6.82 32.05 -10.74
C ASP A 236 6.72 32.52 -9.28
N CYS A 237 5.79 33.43 -9.00
CA CYS A 237 5.35 33.91 -7.67
C CYS A 237 6.42 34.22 -6.61
N LYS A 238 7.71 34.39 -6.97
CA LYS A 238 8.85 34.46 -6.03
C LYS A 238 8.75 35.48 -4.89
N ASN A 239 7.95 36.53 -5.06
CA ASN A 239 7.82 37.64 -4.12
C ASN A 239 6.38 37.86 -3.63
N ASN A 240 5.53 36.83 -3.71
CA ASN A 240 4.13 36.95 -3.30
C ASN A 240 3.96 36.87 -1.76
N ILE A 241 4.79 36.11 -1.04
CA ILE A 241 4.75 36.05 0.43
C ILE A 241 5.33 37.34 1.00
N LEU A 242 4.63 37.95 1.96
CA LEU A 242 5.08 39.21 2.56
C LEU A 242 6.40 39.02 3.35
N GLU A 243 7.30 39.99 3.26
CA GLU A 243 8.66 39.87 3.79
C GLU A 243 8.68 39.79 5.32
N ASP A 244 7.73 40.44 5.99
CA ASP A 244 7.54 40.37 7.44
C ASP A 244 7.11 38.98 7.91
N ILE A 245 6.29 38.27 7.15
CA ILE A 245 5.91 36.86 7.41
C ILE A 245 7.15 35.96 7.37
N LEU A 246 8.01 36.12 6.37
CA LEU A 246 9.25 35.34 6.24
C LEU A 246 10.29 35.70 7.32
N LYS A 247 10.38 36.99 7.69
CA LYS A 247 11.29 37.50 8.72
C LYS A 247 10.88 37.04 10.11
N GLU A 248 9.59 37.09 10.43
CA GLU A 248 9.04 36.66 11.72
C GLU A 248 8.84 35.15 11.83
N LYS A 249 9.09 34.40 10.75
CA LYS A 249 8.90 32.95 10.66
C LYS A 249 7.45 32.53 10.98
N ILE A 250 6.50 33.25 10.41
CA ILE A 250 5.08 32.95 10.53
C ILE A 250 4.70 31.94 9.44
N LEU A 251 4.14 30.80 9.85
CA LEU A 251 3.62 29.75 8.99
C LEU A 251 2.28 30.16 8.35
N THR A 252 2.20 30.01 7.02
CA THR A 252 0.98 30.16 6.21
C THR A 252 0.90 29.02 5.21
N THR A 253 -0.30 28.65 4.78
CA THR A 253 -0.53 27.74 3.66
C THR A 253 -1.46 28.38 2.62
N GLY A 254 -1.55 27.76 1.44
CA GLY A 254 -2.47 28.18 0.40
C GLY A 254 -3.92 27.85 0.73
N TYR A 255 -4.85 28.71 0.33
CA TYR A 255 -6.28 28.39 0.33
C TYR A 255 -6.68 27.77 -1.00
N PHE A 256 -7.43 26.68 -0.96
CA PHE A 256 -7.89 25.97 -2.15
C PHE A 256 -9.43 25.91 -2.17
N ASP A 257 -10.05 26.37 -3.26
CA ASP A 257 -11.46 26.13 -3.54
C ASP A 257 -11.66 25.97 -5.06
N ALA A 258 -12.18 24.82 -5.50
CA ALA A 258 -12.56 24.61 -6.90
C ALA A 258 -14.01 25.00 -7.23
N VAL A 259 -14.85 25.30 -6.23
CA VAL A 259 -16.24 25.75 -6.41
C VAL A 259 -16.58 26.98 -5.52
N PRO A 260 -17.37 27.96 -6.00
CA PRO A 260 -17.83 29.08 -5.18
C PRO A 260 -18.85 28.65 -4.11
N PRO A 261 -19.00 29.41 -2.99
CA PRO A 261 -18.23 30.60 -2.62
C PRO A 261 -16.86 30.25 -2.03
N SER A 262 -15.85 31.07 -2.32
CA SER A 262 -14.51 30.84 -1.77
C SER A 262 -14.43 31.15 -0.28
N SER A 263 -13.65 30.33 0.42
CA SER A 263 -13.26 30.48 1.81
C SER A 263 -12.00 31.34 2.02
N LYS A 264 -11.28 31.75 0.95
CA LYS A 264 -10.03 32.50 1.03
C LYS A 264 -10.23 33.90 1.65
N PRO A 265 -9.65 34.18 2.83
CA PRO A 265 -9.70 35.51 3.44
C PRO A 265 -8.86 36.54 2.67
N ALA A 266 -9.19 37.82 2.84
CA ALA A 266 -8.42 38.91 2.25
C ALA A 266 -6.95 38.86 2.72
N GLY A 267 -6.02 39.08 1.79
CA GLY A 267 -4.58 39.06 2.07
C GLY A 267 -3.97 37.67 2.23
N LYS A 268 -4.73 36.57 2.12
CA LYS A 268 -4.20 35.21 2.22
C LYS A 268 -3.75 34.65 0.87
N CYS A 269 -2.73 33.80 0.92
CA CYS A 269 -2.21 33.09 -0.24
C CYS A 269 -3.25 32.10 -0.77
N SER A 270 -3.39 31.98 -2.08
CA SER A 270 -4.08 30.82 -2.67
C SER A 270 -3.13 29.62 -2.67
N HIS A 271 -3.67 28.44 -2.89
CA HIS A 271 -2.87 27.26 -3.21
C HIS A 271 -2.18 27.44 -4.54
N GLY A 272 -2.95 27.77 -5.59
CA GLY A 272 -2.46 27.81 -6.97
C GLY A 272 -2.85 26.57 -7.76
N GLY A 273 -2.26 26.41 -8.94
CA GLY A 273 -2.54 25.29 -9.83
C GLY A 273 -3.87 25.40 -10.59
N LYS A 274 -4.07 24.52 -11.57
CA LYS A 274 -5.14 24.68 -12.58
C LYS A 274 -6.56 24.65 -11.97
N PHE A 275 -6.76 23.82 -10.94
CA PHE A 275 -8.06 23.56 -10.31
C PHE A 275 -8.44 24.57 -9.22
N ASP A 276 -7.49 25.29 -8.62
CA ASP A 276 -7.80 26.30 -7.62
C ASP A 276 -8.41 27.54 -8.30
N ARG A 277 -9.64 27.89 -7.95
CA ARG A 277 -10.27 29.13 -8.45
C ARG A 277 -9.82 30.34 -7.64
N THR A 278 -9.37 30.14 -6.40
CA THR A 278 -8.98 31.24 -5.52
C THR A 278 -7.70 31.93 -5.99
N ARG A 279 -6.86 31.26 -6.80
CA ARG A 279 -5.70 31.86 -7.49
C ARG A 279 -6.02 33.09 -8.34
N LYS A 280 -7.28 33.26 -8.77
CA LYS A 280 -7.74 34.43 -9.55
C LYS A 280 -8.25 35.58 -8.68
N MET A 281 -8.49 35.34 -7.40
CA MET A 281 -8.94 36.32 -6.42
C MET A 281 -7.74 37.03 -5.81
N ASP A 282 -7.87 38.30 -5.44
CA ASP A 282 -6.79 39.02 -4.76
C ASP A 282 -6.56 38.46 -3.34
N PRO A 283 -5.31 38.22 -2.89
CA PRO A 283 -4.07 38.19 -3.68
C PRO A 283 -4.01 37.04 -4.71
N LYS A 284 -3.69 37.37 -5.97
CA LYS A 284 -3.63 36.42 -7.10
C LYS A 284 -2.37 35.56 -7.09
N GLY A 285 -2.46 34.39 -7.73
CA GLY A 285 -1.43 33.35 -7.78
C GLY A 285 -1.53 32.41 -6.58
N GLY A 286 -0.44 31.71 -6.25
CA GLY A 286 -0.43 30.66 -5.23
C GLY A 286 0.96 30.41 -4.63
N ILE A 287 1.05 29.47 -3.69
CA ILE A 287 2.30 29.11 -3.00
C ILE A 287 2.67 27.62 -3.11
N ASN A 288 2.06 26.87 -4.04
CA ASN A 288 2.28 25.44 -4.17
C ASN A 288 3.61 25.09 -4.87
N LYS A 289 4.15 23.92 -4.52
CA LYS A 289 5.44 23.37 -5.03
C LYS A 289 5.25 21.96 -5.58
N ASP A 290 4.05 21.64 -6.07
CA ASP A 290 3.65 20.28 -6.44
C ASP A 290 4.47 19.77 -7.63
N THR A 291 4.81 20.69 -8.53
CA THR A 291 5.55 20.46 -9.77
C THR A 291 6.56 21.57 -10.02
N LEU A 292 7.48 21.37 -10.97
CA LEU A 292 8.44 22.38 -11.40
C LEU A 292 7.78 23.60 -12.07
N ASP A 293 6.60 23.44 -12.68
CA ASP A 293 5.81 24.50 -13.32
C ASP A 293 4.78 25.17 -12.40
N SER A 294 4.65 24.70 -11.15
CA SER A 294 3.80 25.31 -10.13
C SER A 294 4.24 26.75 -9.81
N GLU A 295 3.36 27.53 -9.20
CA GLU A 295 3.64 28.92 -8.83
C GLU A 295 4.94 29.07 -8.01
N HIS A 296 5.25 28.13 -7.11
CA HIS A 296 6.54 28.08 -6.38
C HIS A 296 7.42 26.90 -6.81
N GLY A 297 7.23 26.37 -8.02
CA GLY A 297 7.91 25.19 -8.55
C GLY A 297 9.44 25.27 -8.61
N HIS A 298 10.01 26.48 -8.60
CA HIS A 298 11.46 26.70 -8.45
C HIS A 298 12.03 26.16 -7.12
N LEU A 299 11.19 25.90 -6.11
CA LEU A 299 11.55 25.26 -4.85
C LEU A 299 11.17 23.77 -4.79
N HIS A 300 10.59 23.20 -5.85
CA HIS A 300 10.05 21.83 -5.88
C HIS A 300 11.10 20.80 -5.41
N ASN A 301 12.28 20.77 -6.03
CA ASN A 301 13.32 19.80 -5.68
C ASN A 301 13.81 19.94 -4.23
N GLN A 302 13.94 21.16 -3.71
CA GLN A 302 14.29 21.37 -2.30
C GLN A 302 13.15 20.87 -1.38
N THR A 303 11.91 21.13 -1.76
CA THR A 303 10.71 20.74 -1.04
C THR A 303 10.55 19.22 -0.99
N ALA A 304 10.68 18.54 -2.13
CA ALA A 304 10.66 17.09 -2.24
C ALA A 304 11.73 16.45 -1.35
N ASN A 305 12.95 17.00 -1.31
CA ASN A 305 14.01 16.49 -0.42
C ASN A 305 13.67 16.65 1.07
N VAL A 306 13.06 17.76 1.48
CA VAL A 306 12.59 17.95 2.86
C VAL A 306 11.45 16.99 3.17
N ALA A 307 10.55 16.77 2.22
CA ALA A 307 9.44 15.83 2.35
C ALA A 307 9.93 14.38 2.50
N ILE A 308 10.91 13.93 1.69
CA ILE A 308 11.58 12.62 1.83
C ILE A 308 12.18 12.49 3.23
N ALA A 309 12.87 13.52 3.73
CA ALA A 309 13.46 13.51 5.06
C ALA A 309 12.38 13.43 6.16
N ALA A 310 11.26 14.14 6.01
CA ALA A 310 10.15 14.09 6.98
C ALA A 310 9.44 12.74 6.98
N THR A 311 9.16 12.17 5.81
CA THR A 311 8.64 10.81 5.65
C THR A 311 9.59 9.78 6.29
N SER A 312 10.90 9.98 6.13
CA SER A 312 11.92 9.16 6.79
C SER A 312 11.89 9.29 8.32
N GLU A 313 11.68 10.49 8.88
CA GLU A 313 11.54 10.69 10.33
C GLU A 313 10.34 9.91 10.89
N VAL A 314 9.20 9.88 10.18
CA VAL A 314 8.05 9.06 10.58
C VAL A 314 8.40 7.57 10.58
N LEU A 315 9.05 7.07 9.53
CA LEU A 315 9.44 5.66 9.45
C LEU A 315 10.41 5.29 10.59
N GLN A 316 11.35 6.16 10.93
CA GLN A 316 12.25 5.95 12.07
C GLN A 316 11.52 5.98 13.41
N ASP A 317 10.52 6.84 13.59
CA ASP A 317 9.69 6.88 14.80
C ASP A 317 8.81 5.62 14.93
N VAL A 318 8.27 5.10 13.83
CA VAL A 318 7.54 3.82 13.78
C VAL A 318 8.48 2.67 14.11
N ARG A 319 9.68 2.63 13.50
CA ARG A 319 10.73 1.64 13.77
C ARG A 319 11.13 1.64 15.25
N ALA A 320 11.37 2.81 15.84
CA ALA A 320 11.76 2.93 17.24
C ALA A 320 10.70 2.36 18.20
N ALA A 321 9.42 2.46 17.85
CA ALA A 321 8.32 1.90 18.65
C ALA A 321 8.06 0.41 18.42
N ALA A 322 8.38 -0.10 17.23
CA ALA A 322 8.12 -1.48 16.84
C ALA A 322 9.28 -2.43 17.15
N GLY A 323 10.52 -1.95 17.00
CA GLY A 323 11.71 -2.79 16.89
C GLY A 323 12.04 -3.14 15.44
N ASP A 324 13.30 -3.50 15.18
CA ASP A 324 13.79 -3.75 13.82
C ASP A 324 13.06 -4.91 13.14
N LYS A 325 12.79 -6.00 13.87
CA LYS A 325 12.12 -7.19 13.33
C LYS A 325 10.70 -6.84 12.89
N GLU A 326 9.89 -6.28 13.77
CA GLU A 326 8.50 -5.92 13.50
C GLU A 326 8.39 -4.85 12.41
N PHE A 327 9.34 -3.90 12.36
CA PHE A 327 9.42 -2.92 11.28
C PHE A 327 9.70 -3.59 9.92
N LEU A 328 10.70 -4.47 9.83
CA LEU A 328 11.01 -5.19 8.59
C LEU A 328 9.84 -6.07 8.15
N GLN A 329 9.14 -6.72 9.08
CA GLN A 329 7.92 -7.46 8.76
C GLN A 329 6.80 -6.56 8.20
N MET A 330 6.58 -5.37 8.78
CA MET A 330 5.66 -4.38 8.22
C MET A 330 6.08 -3.97 6.81
N MET A 331 7.38 -3.79 6.54
CA MET A 331 7.91 -3.49 5.21
C MET A 331 7.90 -4.69 4.25
N GLY A 332 7.42 -5.87 4.66
CA GLY A 332 7.41 -7.06 3.80
C GLY A 332 8.77 -7.71 3.63
N ILE A 333 9.78 -7.32 4.42
CA ILE A 333 11.12 -7.90 4.42
C ILE A 333 11.19 -9.01 5.48
N LYS A 334 11.23 -10.26 4.99
CA LYS A 334 11.45 -11.46 5.82
C LYS A 334 12.42 -12.42 5.16
N LYS A 335 13.13 -13.21 5.97
CA LYS A 335 13.93 -14.34 5.48
C LYS A 335 13.01 -15.53 5.22
N GLY A 336 13.10 -16.11 4.03
CA GLY A 336 12.24 -17.21 3.58
C GLY A 336 10.87 -16.76 3.07
N LYS A 337 10.27 -17.58 2.20
CA LYS A 337 8.93 -17.32 1.65
C LYS A 337 7.84 -17.77 2.63
N PRO A 338 6.74 -17.02 2.79
CA PRO A 338 5.58 -17.52 3.50
C PRO A 338 5.03 -18.77 2.80
N LEU A 339 4.63 -19.76 3.58
CA LEU A 339 4.12 -21.03 3.08
C LEU A 339 2.67 -21.21 3.53
N CYS A 340 1.76 -21.35 2.59
CA CYS A 340 0.32 -21.46 2.83
C CYS A 340 -0.23 -22.80 2.32
N PHE A 341 -1.14 -23.40 3.07
CA PHE A 341 -1.83 -24.64 2.72
C PHE A 341 -3.34 -24.42 2.79
N VAL A 342 -4.03 -24.64 1.67
CA VAL A 342 -5.48 -24.60 1.55
C VAL A 342 -5.96 -26.03 1.35
N ILE A 343 -6.58 -26.60 2.37
CA ILE A 343 -6.80 -28.06 2.43
C ILE A 343 -8.29 -28.37 2.53
N ASP A 344 -8.78 -29.16 1.58
CA ASP A 344 -10.09 -29.75 1.61
C ASP A 344 -10.20 -30.77 2.76
N THR A 345 -11.24 -30.63 3.57
CA THR A 345 -11.52 -31.46 4.74
C THR A 345 -12.84 -32.23 4.61
N THR A 346 -13.37 -32.38 3.40
CA THR A 346 -14.64 -33.08 3.16
C THR A 346 -14.48 -34.59 3.31
N GLY A 347 -15.61 -35.30 3.29
CA GLY A 347 -15.63 -36.74 3.50
C GLY A 347 -14.88 -37.53 2.42
N SER A 348 -14.81 -37.02 1.18
CA SER A 348 -14.14 -37.66 0.05
C SER A 348 -12.62 -37.74 0.26
N MET A 349 -12.04 -36.70 0.86
CA MET A 349 -10.62 -36.62 1.23
C MET A 349 -10.18 -37.62 2.32
N ARG A 350 -11.06 -38.49 2.84
CA ARG A 350 -10.75 -39.39 3.98
C ARG A 350 -9.55 -40.29 3.75
N ASN A 351 -9.36 -40.78 2.52
CA ASN A 351 -8.22 -41.64 2.19
C ASN A 351 -6.94 -40.83 1.94
N ASP A 352 -7.07 -39.56 1.58
CA ASP A 352 -5.95 -38.71 1.15
C ASP A 352 -5.46 -37.75 2.24
N ILE A 353 -6.28 -37.44 3.25
CA ILE A 353 -5.93 -36.47 4.30
C ILE A 353 -4.66 -36.87 5.06
N SER A 354 -4.40 -38.16 5.23
CA SER A 354 -3.15 -38.66 5.84
C SER A 354 -1.93 -38.42 4.95
N THR A 355 -2.09 -38.55 3.63
CA THR A 355 -1.09 -38.24 2.62
C THR A 355 -0.82 -36.75 2.56
N VAL A 356 -1.87 -35.92 2.58
CA VAL A 356 -1.76 -34.45 2.60
C VAL A 356 -0.96 -33.98 3.82
N ARG A 357 -1.24 -34.52 5.01
CA ARG A 357 -0.45 -34.23 6.23
C ARG A 357 1.03 -34.59 6.06
N SER A 358 1.31 -35.76 5.49
CA SER A 358 2.68 -36.25 5.29
C SER A 358 3.46 -35.41 4.27
N ILE A 359 2.84 -35.07 3.13
CA ILE A 359 3.43 -34.18 2.11
C ILE A 359 3.69 -32.80 2.70
N THR A 360 2.73 -32.24 3.43
CA THR A 360 2.87 -30.93 4.09
C THR A 360 4.05 -30.93 5.06
N ALA A 361 4.16 -31.95 5.91
CA ALA A 361 5.29 -32.09 6.84
C ALA A 361 6.63 -32.20 6.09
N ALA A 362 6.70 -33.01 5.03
CA ALA A 362 7.91 -33.17 4.23
C ALA A 362 8.36 -31.86 3.55
N ILE A 363 7.42 -31.06 3.03
CA ILE A 363 7.73 -29.74 2.45
C ILE A 363 8.34 -28.83 3.53
N ILE A 364 7.77 -28.81 4.74
CA ILE A 364 8.28 -27.99 5.85
C ILE A 364 9.68 -28.45 6.27
N ASP A 365 9.87 -29.77 6.42
CA ASP A 365 11.12 -30.36 6.87
C ASP A 365 12.26 -30.19 5.86
N SER A 366 11.97 -30.27 4.56
CA SER A 366 12.95 -30.00 3.50
C SER A 366 13.51 -28.56 3.53
N LYS A 367 12.75 -27.62 4.12
CA LYS A 367 13.12 -26.21 4.25
C LYS A 367 13.67 -25.88 5.65
N ALA A 368 13.65 -26.83 6.59
CA ALA A 368 14.10 -26.59 7.96
C ALA A 368 15.63 -26.44 8.01
N GLY A 369 16.10 -25.39 8.70
CA GLY A 369 17.54 -25.15 8.88
C GLY A 369 18.27 -24.62 7.63
N THR A 370 17.56 -24.29 6.55
CA THR A 370 18.10 -23.67 5.35
C THR A 370 17.68 -22.19 5.26
N ASP A 371 18.25 -21.44 4.31
CA ASP A 371 17.79 -20.08 3.97
C ASP A 371 16.36 -20.04 3.41
N ASP A 372 15.81 -21.22 3.10
CA ASP A 372 14.46 -21.41 2.56
C ASP A 372 13.42 -21.66 3.65
N LYS A 373 13.84 -21.68 4.92
CA LYS A 373 12.94 -21.81 6.06
C LYS A 373 11.80 -20.79 5.95
N PRO A 374 10.53 -21.22 5.92
CA PRO A 374 9.41 -20.31 5.75
C PRO A 374 9.36 -19.21 6.81
N SER A 375 9.01 -17.99 6.38
CA SER A 375 8.87 -16.83 7.26
C SER A 375 7.56 -16.83 8.04
N ASP A 376 6.52 -17.44 7.49
CA ASP A 376 5.22 -17.67 8.09
C ASP A 376 4.67 -19.00 7.56
N TYR A 377 3.85 -19.66 8.37
CA TYR A 377 3.05 -20.81 7.99
C TYR A 377 1.57 -20.45 8.13
N VAL A 378 0.79 -20.67 7.08
CA VAL A 378 -0.65 -20.36 7.04
C VAL A 378 -1.43 -21.61 6.62
N LEU A 379 -2.51 -21.91 7.35
CA LEU A 379 -3.40 -23.04 7.07
C LEU A 379 -4.83 -22.51 6.96
N VAL A 380 -5.48 -22.85 5.86
CA VAL A 380 -6.92 -22.62 5.64
C VAL A 380 -7.57 -23.96 5.28
N PRO A 381 -8.19 -24.65 6.25
CA PRO A 381 -9.05 -25.78 5.92
C PRO A 381 -10.31 -25.26 5.22
N PHE A 382 -10.89 -26.02 4.30
CA PHE A 382 -12.23 -25.74 3.78
C PHE A 382 -13.05 -27.02 3.68
N ASN A 383 -14.37 -26.85 3.64
CA ASN A 383 -15.37 -27.89 3.58
C ASN A 383 -16.57 -27.38 2.76
N ASP A 384 -17.70 -28.07 2.87
CA ASP A 384 -19.00 -27.57 2.43
C ASP A 384 -20.05 -27.77 3.53
N PRO A 385 -20.78 -26.69 3.93
CA PRO A 385 -20.79 -25.34 3.35
C PRO A 385 -19.72 -24.37 3.89
N ASP A 386 -18.89 -24.80 4.86
CA ASP A 386 -18.02 -23.90 5.62
C ASP A 386 -16.57 -23.87 5.11
N PHE A 387 -15.86 -22.76 5.36
CA PHE A 387 -14.41 -22.65 5.11
C PHE A 387 -13.71 -21.87 6.23
N GLY A 388 -12.43 -22.18 6.44
CA GLY A 388 -11.65 -21.69 7.58
C GLY A 388 -11.92 -22.46 8.88
N PRO A 389 -11.49 -21.92 10.03
CA PRO A 389 -10.80 -20.63 10.21
C PRO A 389 -9.36 -20.65 9.68
N LEU A 390 -8.82 -19.46 9.37
CA LEU A 390 -7.40 -19.29 9.05
C LEU A 390 -6.55 -19.41 10.31
N THR A 391 -5.52 -20.26 10.24
CA THR A 391 -4.48 -20.37 11.27
C THR A 391 -3.16 -19.84 10.71
N ARG A 392 -2.45 -19.01 11.47
CA ARG A 392 -1.13 -18.47 11.09
C ARG A 392 -0.15 -18.54 12.25
N THR A 393 1.06 -19.00 11.98
CA THR A 393 2.14 -19.07 12.97
C THR A 393 3.52 -18.92 12.31
N THR A 394 4.52 -18.51 13.07
CA THR A 394 5.94 -18.54 12.64
C THR A 394 6.68 -19.76 13.18
N ASN A 395 5.99 -20.62 13.94
CA ASN A 395 6.53 -21.84 14.53
C ASN A 395 6.11 -23.06 13.72
N ALA A 396 7.09 -23.79 13.20
CA ALA A 396 6.87 -24.98 12.39
C ALA A 396 6.15 -26.09 13.17
N ASP A 397 6.42 -26.24 14.47
CA ASP A 397 5.83 -27.30 15.29
C ASP A 397 4.35 -27.03 15.58
N ASP A 398 4.01 -25.78 15.93
CA ASP A 398 2.62 -25.35 16.08
C ASP A 398 1.82 -25.57 14.78
N PHE A 399 2.46 -25.29 13.64
CA PHE A 399 1.85 -25.52 12.33
C PHE A 399 1.63 -27.00 12.04
N LYS A 400 2.63 -27.85 12.29
CA LYS A 400 2.50 -29.31 12.13
C LYS A 400 1.42 -29.87 13.05
N HIS A 401 1.29 -29.37 14.27
CA HIS A 401 0.18 -29.73 15.16
C HIS A 401 -1.18 -29.36 14.57
N ALA A 402 -1.33 -28.15 14.02
CA ALA A 402 -2.56 -27.72 13.36
C ALA A 402 -2.92 -28.63 12.16
N ILE A 403 -1.95 -28.94 11.31
CA ILE A 403 -2.13 -29.87 10.16
C ILE A 403 -2.54 -31.28 10.63
N ASN A 404 -1.88 -31.80 11.67
CA ASN A 404 -2.18 -33.13 12.19
C ASN A 404 -3.57 -33.23 12.85
N SER A 405 -4.17 -32.10 13.23
CA SER A 405 -5.51 -32.03 13.81
C SER A 405 -6.66 -32.06 12.80
N LEU A 406 -6.37 -31.85 11.50
CA LEU A 406 -7.39 -31.82 10.45
C LEU A 406 -8.13 -33.17 10.36
N THR A 407 -9.43 -33.19 10.10
CA THR A 407 -10.18 -34.45 9.89
C THR A 407 -11.10 -34.34 8.69
N ALA A 408 -11.12 -35.36 7.84
CA ALA A 408 -11.95 -35.44 6.64
C ALA A 408 -13.38 -35.94 6.96
N ARG A 409 -14.38 -35.08 6.79
CA ARG A 409 -15.80 -35.36 7.08
C ARG A 409 -16.72 -34.34 6.39
N GLY A 410 -17.99 -34.68 6.21
CA GLY A 410 -18.96 -33.75 5.61
C GLY A 410 -18.85 -33.69 4.08
N GLY A 411 -19.19 -32.54 3.50
CA GLY A 411 -19.13 -32.27 2.05
C GLY A 411 -20.49 -32.25 1.36
N GLY A 412 -21.48 -33.03 1.82
CA GLY A 412 -22.82 -32.98 1.24
C GLY A 412 -22.86 -33.43 -0.22
N ASP A 413 -22.79 -32.48 -1.16
CA ASP A 413 -22.63 -32.71 -2.60
C ASP A 413 -21.15 -32.74 -3.03
N PHE A 414 -20.90 -32.98 -4.32
CA PHE A 414 -19.54 -33.20 -4.83
C PHE A 414 -18.68 -31.92 -4.99
N PRO A 415 -19.22 -30.77 -5.43
CA PRO A 415 -18.45 -29.53 -5.51
C PRO A 415 -18.20 -28.89 -4.14
N GLU A 416 -17.04 -28.29 -3.91
CA GLU A 416 -16.60 -27.80 -2.59
C GLU A 416 -16.21 -26.31 -2.60
N MET A 417 -16.08 -25.66 -1.44
CA MET A 417 -15.82 -24.20 -1.31
C MET A 417 -14.35 -23.78 -1.50
N CYS A 418 -13.67 -24.39 -2.49
CA CYS A 418 -12.24 -24.23 -2.71
C CYS A 418 -11.82 -22.76 -2.99
N LEU A 419 -12.57 -22.01 -3.80
CA LEU A 419 -12.18 -20.62 -4.13
C LEU A 419 -12.38 -19.66 -2.96
N SER A 420 -13.34 -19.93 -2.07
CA SER A 420 -13.53 -19.18 -0.82
C SER A 420 -12.38 -19.44 0.15
N GLY A 421 -11.94 -20.69 0.28
CA GLY A 421 -10.74 -21.06 1.04
C GLY A 421 -9.48 -20.39 0.49
N LEU A 422 -9.28 -20.42 -0.83
CA LEU A 422 -8.14 -19.77 -1.48
C LEU A 422 -8.19 -18.25 -1.36
N ARG A 423 -9.37 -17.64 -1.49
CA ARG A 423 -9.55 -16.20 -1.26
C ARG A 423 -9.15 -15.81 0.17
N LEU A 424 -9.59 -16.58 1.16
CA LEU A 424 -9.23 -16.35 2.57
C LEU A 424 -7.72 -16.50 2.81
N ALA A 425 -7.08 -17.46 2.15
CA ALA A 425 -5.62 -17.62 2.18
C ALA A 425 -4.90 -16.40 1.58
N LEU A 426 -5.33 -15.91 0.42
CA LEU A 426 -4.71 -14.77 -0.26
C LEU A 426 -4.87 -13.46 0.51
N THR A 427 -5.99 -13.27 1.22
CA THR A 427 -6.20 -12.07 2.05
C THR A 427 -5.54 -12.16 3.42
N GLY A 428 -5.36 -13.36 3.97
CA GLY A 428 -4.77 -13.55 5.30
C GLY A 428 -3.26 -13.85 5.32
N SER A 429 -2.67 -14.18 4.17
CA SER A 429 -1.24 -14.51 4.04
C SER A 429 -0.41 -13.29 3.62
N PRO A 430 0.90 -13.24 3.95
CA PRO A 430 1.76 -12.17 3.46
C PRO A 430 1.89 -12.19 1.92
N PRO A 431 2.08 -11.05 1.24
CA PRO A 431 2.36 -11.02 -0.19
C PRO A 431 3.61 -11.84 -0.56
N GLY A 432 3.58 -12.48 -1.73
CA GLY A 432 4.64 -13.38 -2.21
C GLY A 432 4.58 -14.78 -1.61
N SER A 433 3.44 -15.17 -1.02
CA SER A 433 3.24 -16.51 -0.44
C SER A 433 3.32 -17.60 -1.51
N GLU A 434 3.88 -18.74 -1.13
CA GLU A 434 3.76 -20.01 -1.86
C GLU A 434 2.57 -20.77 -1.28
N ILE A 435 1.50 -20.93 -2.06
CA ILE A 435 0.22 -21.50 -1.63
C ILE A 435 0.05 -22.86 -2.29
N TYR A 436 -0.24 -23.89 -1.50
CA TYR A 436 -0.59 -25.22 -1.99
C TYR A 436 -2.07 -25.49 -1.73
N VAL A 437 -2.80 -25.88 -2.78
CA VAL A 437 -4.22 -26.25 -2.67
C VAL A 437 -4.37 -27.76 -2.82
N PHE A 438 -5.00 -28.41 -1.84
CA PHE A 438 -5.27 -29.85 -1.84
C PHE A 438 -6.78 -30.10 -1.84
N THR A 439 -7.31 -30.74 -2.89
CA THR A 439 -8.72 -31.12 -3.02
C THR A 439 -8.88 -32.21 -4.08
N ASP A 440 -9.90 -33.06 -3.94
CA ASP A 440 -10.32 -34.04 -4.94
C ASP A 440 -11.60 -33.61 -5.70
N ALA A 441 -12.12 -32.43 -5.40
CA ALA A 441 -13.38 -31.91 -5.91
C ALA A 441 -13.21 -30.73 -6.89
N SER A 442 -14.30 -30.39 -7.58
CA SER A 442 -14.41 -29.12 -8.33
C SER A 442 -14.91 -28.00 -7.43
N ALA A 443 -14.57 -26.74 -7.72
CA ALA A 443 -15.07 -25.60 -6.96
C ALA A 443 -16.58 -25.36 -7.16
N LYS A 444 -17.36 -25.36 -6.08
CA LYS A 444 -18.77 -24.94 -6.04
C LYS A 444 -18.91 -23.45 -6.31
N ASP A 445 -17.96 -22.67 -5.80
CA ASP A 445 -17.94 -21.22 -5.78
C ASP A 445 -17.17 -20.61 -6.97
N GLY A 446 -17.30 -21.24 -8.15
CA GLY A 446 -16.64 -20.84 -9.41
C GLY A 446 -16.81 -19.37 -9.80
N TYR A 447 -17.86 -18.70 -9.33
CA TYR A 447 -18.10 -17.27 -9.53
C TYR A 447 -17.03 -16.37 -8.89
N LEU A 448 -16.21 -16.89 -7.97
CA LEU A 448 -15.11 -16.16 -7.32
C LEU A 448 -13.80 -16.15 -8.12
N LEU A 449 -13.71 -16.90 -9.24
CA LEU A 449 -12.44 -17.10 -9.96
C LEU A 449 -11.75 -15.78 -10.33
N SER A 450 -12.47 -14.83 -10.93
CA SER A 450 -11.90 -13.53 -11.33
C SER A 450 -11.36 -12.75 -10.14
N ALA A 451 -12.07 -12.75 -9.00
CA ALA A 451 -11.62 -12.09 -7.78
C ALA A 451 -10.37 -12.77 -7.19
N VAL A 452 -10.30 -14.10 -7.25
CA VAL A 452 -9.14 -14.87 -6.80
C VAL A 452 -7.92 -14.61 -7.69
N LEU A 453 -8.07 -14.58 -9.03
CA LEU A 453 -6.98 -14.27 -9.95
C LEU A 453 -6.41 -12.87 -9.71
N ALA A 454 -7.29 -11.87 -9.55
CA ALA A 454 -6.88 -10.51 -9.21
C ALA A 454 -6.12 -10.45 -7.87
N LEU A 455 -6.53 -11.24 -6.87
CA LEU A 455 -5.81 -11.34 -5.60
C LEU A 455 -4.45 -12.03 -5.74
N ILE A 456 -4.31 -13.07 -6.57
CA ILE A 456 -3.02 -13.71 -6.85
C ILE A 456 -2.05 -12.70 -7.46
N GLU A 457 -2.51 -11.95 -8.47
CA GLU A 457 -1.71 -10.90 -9.13
C GLU A 457 -1.34 -9.76 -8.18
N ARG A 458 -2.29 -9.28 -7.38
CA ARG A 458 -2.08 -8.19 -6.42
C ARG A 458 -1.11 -8.58 -5.31
N THR A 459 -1.28 -9.78 -4.76
CA THR A 459 -0.42 -10.28 -3.67
C THR A 459 0.90 -10.86 -4.18
N LYS A 460 1.10 -10.96 -5.50
CA LYS A 460 2.27 -11.58 -6.14
C LYS A 460 2.53 -13.02 -5.64
N SER A 461 1.49 -13.71 -5.20
CA SER A 461 1.57 -15.08 -4.67
C SER A 461 1.70 -16.10 -5.80
N VAL A 462 2.17 -17.30 -5.46
CA VAL A 462 2.21 -18.45 -6.37
C VAL A 462 1.28 -19.51 -5.79
N VAL A 463 0.35 -20.03 -6.60
CA VAL A 463 -0.65 -21.03 -6.22
C VAL A 463 -0.47 -22.30 -7.05
#